data_AF-I9R5Z9-F1
#
_entry.id   AF-I9R5Z9-F1
#
_cell.length_a   1.000
_cell.length_b   1.000
_cell.length_c   1.000
_cell.angle_alpha   90.00
_cell.angle_beta   90.00
_cell.angle_gamma   90.00
#
_symmetry.space_group_name_H-M   'P 1'
#
loop_
_entity.id
_entity.type
_entity.pdbx_description
1 polymer ?
#
loop_
_entity_poly.entity_id
_entity_poly.type
_entity_poly.pdbx_seq_one_letter_code
_entity_poly.pdbx_strand_id
1 'polypeptide(L)'
;MNDIIETFIHDHLFLHLVLIAVSMTAIIIAMGIDFISGIQKAKQRGELRTSKKYKMTATKAKKYFNPFLTLVMIDLICCIVIPFPVFAMLWAAYCVFCEFKSVREKSWEKAELRKAEKTMSIIIENKDDIARLAAQILFETQKEKEDKNDTGTTE
;
A
#
# COMPACT_ATOMS: atom_id res chain seq x y z
N MET A 1 32.30 41.33 1.24
CA MET A 1 31.22 40.78 2.09
C MET A 1 30.14 40.14 1.25
N ASN A 2 29.63 40.82 0.22
CA ASN A 2 28.66 40.24 -0.72
C ASN A 2 29.19 38.96 -1.38
N ASP A 3 30.42 38.93 -1.88
CA ASP A 3 31.01 37.72 -2.50
C ASP A 3 31.09 36.51 -1.56
N ILE A 4 31.33 36.75 -0.27
CA ILE A 4 31.41 35.69 0.75
C ILE A 4 30.02 35.12 1.02
N ILE A 5 29.01 35.99 1.08
CA ILE A 5 27.61 35.60 1.29
C ILE A 5 27.07 34.89 0.04
N GLU A 6 27.41 35.36 -1.16
CA GLU A 6 26.97 34.76 -2.42
C GLU A 6 27.56 33.36 -2.62
N THR A 7 28.86 33.19 -2.34
CA THR A 7 29.53 31.88 -2.38
C THR A 7 28.95 30.94 -1.33
N PHE A 8 28.68 31.44 -0.11
CA PHE A 8 28.08 30.65 0.95
C PHE A 8 26.67 30.17 0.59
N ILE A 9 25.81 31.05 0.04
CA ILE A 9 24.46 30.69 -0.40
C ILE A 9 24.51 29.68 -1.56
N HIS A 10 25.41 29.90 -2.53
CA HIS A 10 25.56 29.00 -3.66
C HIS A 10 25.98 27.59 -3.23
N ASP A 11 26.98 27.47 -2.34
CA ASP A 11 27.46 26.19 -1.84
C ASP A 11 26.41 25.47 -0.99
N HIS A 12 25.70 26.20 -0.12
CA HIS A 12 24.60 25.65 0.68
C HIS A 12 23.47 25.10 -0.18
N LEU A 13 23.05 25.89 -1.18
CA LEU A 13 21.96 25.56 -2.08
C LEU A 13 22.35 24.39 -2.98
N PHE A 14 23.59 24.37 -3.47
CA PHE A 14 24.13 23.27 -4.28
C PHE A 14 24.16 21.97 -3.49
N LEU A 15 24.65 22.00 -2.25
CA LEU A 15 24.69 20.81 -1.39
C LEU A 15 23.28 20.30 -1.05
N HIS A 16 22.33 21.20 -0.80
CA HIS A 16 20.91 20.86 -0.65
C HIS A 16 20.34 20.15 -1.87
N LEU A 17 20.56 20.72 -3.06
CA LEU A 17 20.07 20.18 -4.31
C LEU A 17 20.64 18.78 -4.58
N VAL A 18 21.94 18.59 -4.34
CA VAL A 18 22.60 17.29 -4.48
C VAL A 18 22.00 16.27 -3.51
N LEU A 19 21.79 16.63 -2.25
CA LEU A 19 21.18 15.73 -1.25
C LEU A 19 19.74 15.35 -1.59
N ILE A 20 18.94 16.29 -2.11
CA ILE A 20 17.59 16.01 -2.60
C ILE A 20 17.65 15.03 -3.78
N ALA A 21 18.56 15.23 -4.72
CA ALA A 21 18.73 14.36 -5.89
C ALA A 21 19.15 12.92 -5.50
N VAL A 22 20.08 12.79 -4.55
CA VAL A 22 20.49 11.49 -4.00
C VAL A 22 19.32 10.81 -3.29
N SER A 23 18.57 11.55 -2.47
CA SER A 23 17.40 11.04 -1.74
C SER A 23 16.31 10.54 -2.70
N MET A 24 16.05 11.28 -3.78
CA MET A 24 15.07 10.90 -4.80
C MET A 24 15.50 9.63 -5.54
N THR A 25 16.80 9.54 -5.87
CA THR A 25 17.39 8.36 -6.51
C THR A 25 17.27 7.12 -5.62
N ALA A 26 17.56 7.25 -4.31
CA ALA A 26 17.41 6.15 -3.35
C ALA A 26 15.96 5.63 -3.27
N ILE A 27 14.98 6.53 -3.27
CA ILE A 27 13.56 6.19 -3.29
C ILE A 27 13.18 5.46 -4.59
N ILE A 28 13.64 5.92 -5.75
CA ILE A 28 13.39 5.27 -7.04
C ILE A 28 13.98 3.86 -7.06
N ILE A 29 15.22 3.69 -6.60
CA ILE A 29 15.89 2.38 -6.56
C ILE A 29 15.13 1.42 -5.65
N ALA A 30 14.73 1.87 -4.45
CA ALA A 30 13.95 1.06 -3.52
C ALA A 30 12.61 0.60 -4.13
N MET A 31 11.88 1.52 -4.78
CA MET A 31 10.66 1.17 -5.51
C MET A 31 10.92 0.22 -6.69
N GLY A 32 12.03 0.39 -7.40
CA GLY A 32 12.45 -0.47 -8.50
C GLY A 32 12.70 -1.91 -8.06
N ILE A 33 13.44 -2.10 -6.96
CA ILE A 33 13.70 -3.42 -6.37
C ILE A 33 12.39 -4.10 -5.95
N ASP A 34 11.49 -3.34 -5.32
CA ASP A 34 10.22 -3.86 -4.84
C ASP A 34 9.26 -4.22 -6.01
N PHE A 35 9.35 -3.49 -7.12
CA PHE A 35 8.65 -3.79 -8.38
C PHE A 35 9.19 -5.05 -9.06
N ILE A 36 10.50 -5.18 -9.21
CA ILE A 36 11.14 -6.37 -9.80
C ILE A 36 10.83 -7.61 -8.96
N SER A 37 10.96 -7.50 -7.63
CA SER A 37 10.60 -8.56 -6.69
C SER A 37 9.12 -8.92 -6.77
N GLY A 38 8.24 -7.93 -6.97
CA GLY A 38 6.81 -8.13 -7.22
C GLY A 38 6.53 -8.90 -8.51
N ILE A 39 7.24 -8.58 -9.59
CA ILE A 39 7.13 -9.27 -10.88
C ILE A 39 7.63 -10.71 -10.81
N GLN A 40 8.80 -10.94 -10.20
CA GLN A 40 9.35 -12.28 -10.04
C GLN A 40 8.42 -13.18 -9.21
N LYS A 41 7.89 -12.66 -8.09
CA LYS A 41 6.91 -13.37 -7.25
C LYS A 41 5.58 -13.62 -7.98
N ALA A 42 5.15 -12.74 -8.88
CA ALA A 42 3.95 -12.96 -9.70
C ALA A 42 4.20 -14.05 -10.77
N LYS A 43 5.39 -14.06 -11.38
CA LYS A 43 5.80 -15.09 -12.35
C LYS A 43 5.85 -16.48 -11.72
N GLN A 44 6.37 -16.60 -10.49
CA GLN A 44 6.39 -17.87 -9.74
C GLN A 44 4.99 -18.42 -9.40
N ARG A 45 3.98 -17.56 -9.28
CA ARG A 45 2.60 -17.96 -8.92
C ARG A 45 1.70 -18.21 -10.13
N GLY A 46 2.21 -18.07 -11.36
CA GLY A 46 1.45 -18.28 -12.60
C GLY A 46 0.28 -17.30 -12.80
N GLU A 47 0.24 -16.16 -12.10
CA GLU A 47 -0.84 -15.18 -12.27
C GLU A 47 -0.63 -14.32 -13.52
N LEU A 48 -1.68 -14.13 -14.31
CA LEU A 48 -1.66 -13.25 -15.50
C LEU A 48 -1.23 -11.83 -15.10
N ARG A 49 -0.28 -11.25 -15.84
CA ARG A 49 0.20 -9.87 -15.67
C ARG A 49 -0.85 -8.89 -16.21
N THR A 50 -1.99 -8.77 -15.54
CA THR A 50 -3.07 -7.87 -15.93
C THR A 50 -2.72 -6.40 -15.63
N SER A 51 -3.21 -5.49 -16.47
CA SER A 51 -2.99 -4.03 -16.37
C SER A 51 -3.28 -3.43 -14.99
N LYS A 52 -4.17 -4.04 -14.20
CA LYS A 52 -4.45 -3.66 -12.80
C LYS A 52 -3.21 -3.68 -11.90
N LYS A 53 -2.30 -4.65 -12.05
CA LYS A 53 -1.10 -4.74 -11.18
C LYS A 53 -0.08 -3.64 -11.45
N TYR A 54 0.09 -3.23 -12.70
CA TYR A 54 0.92 -2.07 -13.05
C TYR A 54 0.30 -0.75 -12.56
N LYS A 55 -1.04 -0.62 -12.61
CA LYS A 55 -1.74 0.53 -12.02
C LYS A 55 -1.50 0.63 -10.51
N MET A 56 -1.46 -0.50 -9.78
CA MET A 56 -1.12 -0.48 -8.35
C MET A 56 0.30 0.02 -8.10
N THR A 57 1.28 -0.32 -8.94
CA THR A 57 2.64 0.25 -8.85
C THR A 57 2.64 1.76 -9.08
N ALA A 58 1.88 2.27 -10.06
CA ALA A 58 1.76 3.70 -10.30
C ALA A 58 1.09 4.44 -9.12
N THR A 59 0.06 3.86 -8.51
CA THR A 59 -0.57 4.40 -7.30
C THR A 59 0.40 4.41 -6.12
N LYS A 60 1.21 3.37 -5.99
CA LYS A 60 2.25 3.27 -4.95
C LYS A 60 3.33 4.34 -5.14
N ALA A 61 3.79 4.54 -6.37
CA ALA A 61 4.72 5.61 -6.71
C ALA A 61 4.16 7.00 -6.35
N LYS A 62 2.90 7.29 -6.69
CA LYS A 62 2.23 8.54 -6.29
C LYS A 62 2.16 8.71 -4.77
N LYS A 63 1.91 7.63 -4.02
CA LYS A 63 1.85 7.67 -2.55
C LYS A 63 3.18 8.06 -1.92
N TYR A 64 4.31 7.68 -2.51
CA TYR A 64 5.64 8.08 -2.02
C TYR A 64 6.08 9.45 -2.56
N PHE A 65 5.71 9.76 -3.81
CA PHE A 65 6.12 10.99 -4.49
C PHE A 65 5.42 12.24 -3.96
N ASN A 66 4.10 12.18 -3.69
CA ASN A 66 3.34 13.33 -3.16
C ASN A 66 3.94 13.88 -1.85
N PRO A 67 4.10 13.08 -0.78
CA PRO A 67 4.69 13.59 0.47
C PRO A 67 6.17 13.96 0.31
N PHE A 68 6.95 13.23 -0.50
CA PHE A 68 8.34 13.58 -0.76
C PHE A 68 8.46 14.97 -1.41
N LEU A 69 7.63 15.26 -2.42
CA LEU A 69 7.62 16.56 -3.10
C LEU A 69 7.24 17.69 -2.13
N THR A 70 6.23 17.48 -1.28
CA THR A 70 5.84 18.47 -0.26
C THR A 70 6.98 18.73 0.74
N LEU A 71 7.70 17.70 1.18
CA LEU A 71 8.83 17.84 2.10
C LEU A 71 10.02 18.55 1.45
N VAL A 72 10.30 18.30 0.18
CA VAL A 72 11.32 19.04 -0.58
C VAL A 72 11.01 20.53 -0.63
N MET A 73 9.74 20.92 -0.78
CA MET A 73 9.34 22.34 -0.76
C MET A 73 9.55 22.95 0.63
N ILE A 74 9.31 22.19 1.70
CA ILE A 74 9.59 22.63 3.07
C ILE A 74 11.11 22.78 3.29
N ASP A 75 11.91 21.80 2.86
CA ASP A 75 13.37 21.87 2.94
C ASP A 75 13.95 23.07 2.17
N LEU A 76 13.37 23.40 1.00
CA LEU A 76 13.77 24.59 0.23
C LEU A 76 13.45 25.90 0.96
N ILE A 77 12.35 25.97 1.70
CA ILE A 77 12.04 27.15 2.53
C ILE A 77 12.95 27.19 3.77
N CYS A 78 13.23 26.02 4.35
CA CYS A 78 14.11 25.88 5.51
C CYS A 78 15.60 26.02 5.19
N CYS A 79 16.01 26.07 3.91
CA CYS A 79 17.44 26.14 3.52
C CYS A 79 18.17 27.40 4.04
N ILE A 80 17.42 28.44 4.41
CA ILE A 80 17.93 29.67 5.03
C ILE A 80 18.39 29.41 6.47
N VAL A 81 17.76 28.47 7.17
CA VAL A 81 17.98 28.19 8.60
C VAL A 81 18.78 26.90 8.79
N ILE A 82 18.58 25.91 7.92
CA ILE A 82 19.15 24.57 8.04
C ILE A 82 20.08 24.33 6.83
N PRO A 83 21.33 23.85 7.04
CA PRO A 83 22.28 23.52 5.97
C PRO A 83 22.01 22.24 5.18
N PHE A 84 21.11 21.39 5.66
CA PHE A 84 20.80 20.11 5.04
C PHE A 84 19.28 19.89 4.90
N PRO A 85 18.81 19.23 3.82
CA PRO A 85 17.40 18.91 3.61
C PRO A 85 16.99 17.70 4.46
N VAL A 86 16.85 17.93 5.77
CA VAL A 86 16.63 16.88 6.77
C VAL A 86 15.30 16.16 6.53
N PHE A 87 14.25 16.87 6.09
CA PHE A 87 12.93 16.28 5.93
C PHE A 87 12.87 15.29 4.77
N ALA A 88 13.44 15.63 3.61
CA ALA A 88 13.56 14.76 2.45
C ALA A 88 14.40 13.52 2.77
N MET A 89 15.49 13.68 3.51
CA MET A 89 16.36 12.56 3.91
C MET A 89 15.66 11.60 4.88
N LEU A 90 14.97 12.12 5.90
CA LEU A 90 14.19 11.29 6.84
C LEU A 90 13.07 10.52 6.13
N TRP A 91 12.38 11.19 5.21
CA TRP A 91 11.33 10.53 4.42
C TRP A 91 11.88 9.46 3.48
N ALA A 92 13.02 9.73 2.83
CA ALA A 92 13.69 8.75 1.99
C ALA A 92 14.11 7.52 2.80
N ALA A 93 14.70 7.71 3.99
CA ALA A 93 15.06 6.61 4.89
C ALA A 93 13.84 5.80 5.33
N TYR A 94 12.74 6.48 5.69
CA TYR A 94 11.47 5.82 6.03
C TYR A 94 10.93 5.00 4.85
N CYS A 95 10.91 5.57 3.64
CA CYS A 95 10.46 4.87 2.44
C CYS A 95 11.30 3.63 2.15
N VAL A 96 12.63 3.74 2.20
CA VAL A 96 13.55 2.61 2.00
C VAL A 96 13.30 1.52 3.04
N PHE A 97 13.11 1.89 4.30
CA PHE A 97 12.83 0.95 5.39
C PHE A 97 11.48 0.23 5.20
N CYS A 98 10.42 0.97 4.87
CA CYS A 98 9.11 0.40 4.57
C CYS A 98 9.17 -0.60 3.42
N GLU A 99 9.92 -0.27 2.36
CA GLU A 99 10.05 -1.15 1.21
C GLU A 99 10.89 -2.39 1.53
N PHE A 100 11.98 -2.23 2.28
CA PHE A 100 12.79 -3.35 2.74
C PHE A 100 11.98 -4.34 3.58
N LYS A 101 11.16 -3.81 4.50
CA LYS A 101 10.23 -4.63 5.29
C LYS A 101 9.19 -5.32 4.39
N SER A 102 8.62 -4.61 3.41
CA SER A 102 7.67 -5.17 2.44
C SER A 102 8.25 -6.31 1.59
N VAL A 103 9.52 -6.26 1.22
CA VAL A 103 10.20 -7.36 0.51
C VAL A 103 10.26 -8.62 1.38
N ARG A 104 10.55 -8.45 2.69
CA ARG A 104 10.75 -9.54 3.66
C ARG A 104 9.45 -10.20 4.13
N GLU A 105 8.37 -9.47 4.38
CA GLU A 105 7.09 -10.00 4.90
C GLU A 105 6.27 -10.82 3.86
N LYS A 106 6.60 -10.71 2.57
CA LYS A 106 5.74 -11.12 1.43
C LYS A 106 5.51 -12.64 1.20
N SER A 107 5.96 -13.57 2.05
CA SER A 107 5.70 -15.02 1.86
C SER A 107 4.38 -15.48 2.48
N TRP A 108 4.00 -15.00 3.66
CA TRP A 108 2.86 -15.52 4.42
C TRP A 108 1.55 -14.70 4.25
N GLU A 109 1.62 -13.38 4.33
CA GLU A 109 0.42 -12.52 4.43
C GLU A 109 -0.37 -12.37 3.11
N LYS A 110 0.30 -12.54 1.96
CA LYS A 110 -0.36 -12.50 0.63
C LYS A 110 -1.23 -13.71 0.33
N ALA A 111 -1.06 -14.83 1.03
CA ALA A 111 -1.96 -15.98 0.89
C ALA A 111 -3.32 -15.70 1.54
N GLU A 112 -3.30 -15.06 2.72
CA GLU A 112 -4.47 -14.68 3.50
C GLU A 112 -5.29 -13.58 2.81
N LEU A 113 -4.64 -12.51 2.33
CA LEU A 113 -5.35 -11.42 1.65
C LEU A 113 -6.03 -11.87 0.35
N ARG A 114 -5.44 -12.83 -0.37
CA ARG A 114 -6.02 -13.38 -1.61
C ARG A 114 -7.11 -14.41 -1.32
N LYS A 115 -7.05 -15.13 -0.20
CA LYS A 115 -8.19 -15.90 0.32
C LYS A 115 -9.34 -14.95 0.67
N ALA A 116 -9.07 -13.87 1.39
CA ALA A 116 -10.08 -12.87 1.73
C ALA A 116 -10.70 -12.20 0.50
N GLU A 117 -9.91 -11.78 -0.50
CA GLU A 117 -10.45 -11.21 -1.75
C GLU A 117 -11.28 -12.22 -2.56
N LYS A 118 -10.83 -13.49 -2.68
CA LYS A 118 -11.61 -14.52 -3.37
C LYS A 118 -12.88 -14.89 -2.62
N THR A 119 -12.81 -15.01 -1.30
CA THR A 119 -13.99 -15.25 -0.46
C THR A 119 -14.96 -14.08 -0.56
N MET A 120 -14.48 -12.84 -0.54
CA MET A 120 -15.32 -11.65 -0.68
C MET A 120 -15.94 -11.55 -2.07
N SER A 121 -15.21 -11.86 -3.15
CA SER A 121 -15.78 -11.85 -4.50
C SER A 121 -16.84 -12.93 -4.69
N ILE A 122 -16.64 -14.13 -4.14
CA ILE A 122 -17.63 -15.21 -4.17
C ILE A 122 -18.88 -14.84 -3.35
N ILE A 123 -18.71 -14.22 -2.18
CA ILE A 123 -19.84 -13.74 -1.35
C ILE A 123 -20.61 -12.62 -2.06
N ILE A 124 -19.92 -11.73 -2.78
CA ILE A 124 -20.57 -10.65 -3.54
C ILE A 124 -21.29 -11.20 -4.78
N GLU A 125 -20.70 -12.14 -5.52
CA GLU A 125 -21.31 -12.77 -6.69
C GLU A 125 -22.51 -13.64 -6.32
N ASN A 126 -22.46 -14.34 -5.19
CA ASN A 126 -23.55 -15.19 -4.71
C ASN A 126 -24.39 -14.54 -3.60
N LYS A 127 -24.42 -13.21 -3.49
CA LYS A 127 -25.18 -12.53 -2.42
C LYS A 127 -26.68 -12.89 -2.45
N ASP A 128 -27.23 -13.04 -3.66
CA ASP A 128 -28.63 -13.39 -3.87
C ASP A 128 -28.89 -14.89 -3.59
N ASP A 129 -27.94 -15.77 -3.92
CA ASP A 129 -28.04 -17.21 -3.68
C ASP A 129 -27.84 -17.57 -2.19
N ILE A 130 -26.92 -16.89 -1.50
CA ILE A 130 -26.71 -17.06 -0.06
C ILE A 130 -27.92 -16.51 0.71
N ALA A 131 -28.51 -15.40 0.27
CA ALA A 131 -29.75 -14.88 0.87
C ALA A 131 -30.93 -15.85 0.70
N ARG A 132 -31.04 -16.50 -0.47
CA ARG A 132 -32.07 -17.52 -0.72
C ARG A 132 -31.87 -18.79 0.10
N LEU A 133 -30.64 -19.29 0.21
CA LEU A 133 -30.31 -20.45 1.04
C LEU A 133 -30.54 -20.15 2.53
N ALA A 134 -30.13 -18.98 3.01
CA ALA A 134 -30.38 -18.56 4.38
C ALA A 134 -31.88 -18.42 4.67
N ALA A 135 -32.66 -17.87 3.73
CA ALA A 135 -34.10 -17.80 3.84
C ALA A 135 -34.74 -19.20 3.87
N GLN A 136 -34.34 -20.11 2.98
CA GLN A 136 -34.83 -21.50 2.98
C GLN A 136 -34.55 -22.23 4.29
N ILE A 137 -33.32 -22.14 4.80
CA ILE A 137 -32.96 -22.77 6.08
C ILE A 137 -33.77 -22.16 7.23
N LEU A 138 -34.00 -20.84 7.22
CA LEU A 138 -34.82 -20.17 8.23
C LEU A 138 -36.29 -20.60 8.16
N PHE A 139 -36.85 -20.74 6.95
CA PHE A 139 -38.21 -21.23 6.72
C PHE A 139 -38.38 -22.70 7.12
N GLU A 140 -37.42 -23.57 6.80
CA GLU A 140 -37.43 -24.98 7.23
C GLU A 140 -37.30 -25.11 8.75
N THR A 141 -36.44 -24.30 9.38
CA THR A 141 -36.29 -24.28 10.85
C THR A 141 -37.55 -23.76 11.56
N GLN A 142 -38.29 -22.83 10.95
CA GLN A 142 -39.58 -22.34 11.47
C GLN A 142 -40.66 -23.43 11.36
N LYS A 143 -40.74 -24.12 10.21
CA LYS A 143 -41.66 -25.25 10.01
C LYS A 143 -41.40 -26.42 10.97
N GLU A 144 -40.13 -26.81 11.16
CA GLU A 144 -39.79 -27.87 12.12
C GLU A 144 -40.10 -27.50 13.58
N LYS A 145 -40.14 -26.20 13.91
CA LYS A 145 -40.54 -25.70 15.23
C LYS A 145 -42.06 -25.65 15.39
N GLU A 146 -42.81 -25.35 14.33
CA GLU A 146 -44.27 -25.42 14.33
C GLU A 146 -44.76 -26.87 14.43
N ASP A 147 -44.19 -27.80 13.65
CA ASP A 147 -44.59 -29.22 13.67
C ASP A 147 -44.31 -29.89 15.03
N LYS A 148 -43.23 -29.50 15.73
CA LYS A 148 -42.92 -30.02 17.07
C LYS A 148 -43.81 -29.45 18.18
N ASN A 149 -44.45 -28.29 17.97
CA ASN A 149 -45.31 -27.67 18.98
C ASN A 149 -46.75 -28.23 18.93
N ASP A 150 -47.15 -28.79 17.78
CA ASP A 150 -48.49 -29.37 17.60
C ASP A 150 -48.58 -30.85 18.03
N THR A 151 -47.46 -31.59 18.07
CA THR A 151 -47.42 -32.97 18.59
C THR A 151 -47.22 -33.08 20.10
N GLY A 152 -46.93 -31.98 20.80
CA GLY A 152 -46.61 -31.96 22.24
C GLY A 152 -47.79 -31.64 23.18
N THR A 153 -48.99 -31.44 22.66
CA THR A 153 -50.15 -30.98 23.46
C THR A 153 -51.36 -31.92 23.31
N THR A 154 -51.16 -33.22 23.41
CA THR A 154 -52.25 -34.19 23.64
C THR A 154 -51.76 -35.33 24.54
N GLU A 155 -51.52 -35.04 25.82
CA GLU A 155 -51.68 -36.00 26.92
C GLU A 155 -52.27 -35.28 28.16
#